data_AF-A0A9D9JKM7-F1
#
_entry.id   AF-A0A9D9JKM7-F1
#
_cell.length_a   1.000
_cell.length_b   1.000
_cell.length_c   1.000
_cell.angle_alpha   90.00
_cell.angle_beta   90.00
_cell.angle_gamma   90.00
#
_symmetry.space_group_name_H-M   'P 1'
#
loop_
_entity.id
_entity.type
_entity.pdbx_description
1 polymer ?
#
loop_
_entity_poly.entity_id
_entity_poly.type
_entity_poly.pdbx_seq_one_letter_code
_entity_poly.pdbx_strand_id
1 'polypeptide(L)'
;MTVRTRRTLVRTVTGTLLAQASWWIRPSAAPGQLSCSDWRFCGLCGCRCTCRGGSDTACPSGSTPGRAWWSCCRDASGRLWLVQYRDCCRPLRTGESKCPNPFDGCPSSCACARNCPQPHWCSSGQCAVCTQTLVEARC
;
A
#
# COMPACT_ATOMS: atom_id res chain seq x y z
N MET A 1 53.89 33.31 51.90
CA MET A 1 52.65 34.08 51.69
C MET A 1 51.75 33.27 50.77
N THR A 2 50.75 32.59 51.33
CA THR A 2 49.93 31.55 50.66
C THR A 2 48.53 32.10 50.46
N VAL A 3 48.17 32.46 49.22
CA VAL A 3 46.83 32.99 48.88
C VAL A 3 45.94 31.85 48.40
N ARG A 4 44.81 31.71 49.09
CA ARG A 4 43.81 30.65 49.02
C ARG A 4 42.89 30.87 47.82
N THR A 5 43.07 30.11 46.75
CA THR A 5 42.25 30.22 45.53
C THR A 5 40.84 29.65 45.76
N ARG A 6 39.83 30.49 45.54
CA ARG A 6 38.41 30.20 45.75
C ARG A 6 37.93 29.12 44.77
N ARG A 7 37.34 28.05 45.31
CA ARG A 7 36.64 27.00 44.56
C ARG A 7 35.28 27.52 44.13
N THR A 8 35.04 27.64 42.82
CA THR A 8 33.72 27.99 42.27
C THR A 8 32.95 26.70 41.98
N LEU A 9 31.94 26.42 42.79
CA LEU A 9 30.96 25.35 42.57
C LEU A 9 29.96 25.82 41.50
N VAL A 10 30.08 25.30 40.28
CA VAL A 10 29.03 25.43 39.27
C VAL A 10 28.11 24.23 39.40
N ARG A 11 26.92 24.49 39.97
CA ARG A 11 25.83 23.52 40.12
C ARG A 11 25.04 23.49 38.82
N THR A 12 25.35 22.55 37.92
CA THR A 12 24.59 22.38 36.69
C THR A 12 23.25 21.70 37.00
N VAL A 13 22.19 22.38 36.55
CA VAL A 13 20.77 22.10 36.79
C VAL A 13 20.29 20.99 35.84
N THR A 14 19.67 19.97 36.45
CA THR A 14 18.65 19.01 35.93
C THR A 14 18.45 18.90 34.41
N GLY A 15 18.84 17.75 33.84
CA GLY A 15 18.33 17.25 32.55
C GLY A 15 17.35 16.11 32.77
N THR A 16 16.07 16.40 32.71
CA THR A 16 14.95 15.44 32.79
C THR A 16 14.66 14.79 31.44
N LEU A 17 14.35 13.49 31.49
CA LEU A 17 13.36 12.79 30.65
C LEU A 17 13.64 12.61 29.15
N LEU A 18 14.36 11.55 28.76
CA LEU A 18 14.19 10.91 27.44
C LEU A 18 14.45 9.39 27.52
N ALA A 19 13.58 8.65 28.22
CA ALA A 19 13.59 7.18 28.21
C ALA A 19 12.24 6.58 27.79
N GLN A 20 11.45 7.30 27.00
CA GLN A 20 10.19 6.80 26.44
C GLN A 20 10.08 7.15 24.96
N ALA A 21 10.82 6.46 24.08
CA ALA A 21 10.68 6.69 22.64
C ALA A 21 10.90 5.45 21.75
N SER A 22 10.97 4.24 22.31
CA SER A 22 11.24 3.01 21.52
C SER A 22 10.00 2.37 20.88
N TRP A 23 8.84 3.03 20.88
CA TRP A 23 7.60 2.53 20.24
C TRP A 23 7.14 3.37 19.03
N TRP A 24 7.93 4.34 18.58
CA TRP A 24 7.53 5.28 17.54
C TRP A 24 8.20 5.06 16.18
N ILE A 25 9.15 4.14 16.07
CA ILE A 25 9.79 3.85 14.79
C ILE A 25 9.19 2.57 14.20
N ARG A 26 7.96 2.69 13.70
CA ARG A 26 7.62 1.95 12.48
C ARG A 26 8.31 2.67 11.32
N PRO A 27 9.18 2.03 10.52
CA PRO A 27 9.69 2.70 9.34
C PRO A 27 8.50 3.04 8.46
N SER A 28 8.25 4.34 8.29
CA SER A 28 7.26 4.82 7.33
C SER A 28 7.83 4.54 5.95
N ALA A 29 7.16 3.70 5.18
CA ALA A 29 7.42 3.59 3.75
C ALA A 29 7.29 5.00 3.14
N ALA A 30 8.30 5.43 2.37
CA ALA A 30 8.39 6.79 1.85
C ALA A 30 7.11 7.20 1.08
N PRO A 31 6.54 8.39 1.34
CA PRO A 31 5.28 8.82 0.76
C PRO A 31 5.52 9.44 -0.63
N GLY A 32 4.99 8.82 -1.70
CA GLY A 32 4.73 9.58 -2.93
C GLY A 32 4.70 8.84 -4.25
N GLN A 33 5.53 7.82 -4.48
CA GLN A 33 5.63 7.23 -5.84
C GLN A 33 5.78 5.70 -5.87
N LEU A 34 6.03 5.07 -4.72
CA LEU A 34 6.41 3.66 -4.64
C LEU A 34 5.26 2.65 -4.73
N SER A 35 4.01 3.07 -4.48
CA SER A 35 2.94 2.07 -4.38
C SER A 35 2.60 1.38 -5.68
N CYS A 36 2.64 2.07 -6.82
CA CYS A 36 2.38 1.45 -8.13
C CYS A 36 3.63 1.46 -9.02
N SER A 37 4.77 1.91 -8.49
CA SER A 37 6.08 1.70 -9.09
C SER A 37 6.76 0.42 -8.62
N ASP A 38 6.27 -0.21 -7.56
CA ASP A 38 6.63 -1.58 -7.25
C ASP A 38 6.31 -2.48 -8.46
N TRP A 39 7.29 -3.29 -8.84
CA TRP A 39 7.23 -4.15 -10.01
C TRP A 39 6.06 -5.13 -9.97
N ARG A 40 5.61 -5.51 -8.77
CA ARG A 40 4.49 -6.44 -8.58
C ARG A 40 3.15 -5.91 -9.10
N PHE A 41 3.05 -4.61 -9.38
CA PHE A 41 1.80 -3.99 -9.87
C PHE A 41 1.87 -3.65 -11.36
N CYS A 42 2.80 -4.26 -12.11
CA CYS A 42 3.04 -3.91 -13.52
C CYS A 42 1.83 -4.08 -14.45
N GLY A 43 0.89 -4.96 -14.08
CA GLY A 43 -0.36 -5.21 -14.80
C GLY A 43 -1.61 -4.93 -13.96
N LEU A 44 -1.46 -4.26 -12.82
CA LEU A 44 -2.60 -3.88 -11.98
C LEU A 44 -3.30 -2.66 -12.60
N CYS A 45 -4.61 -2.79 -12.84
CA CYS A 45 -5.46 -1.66 -13.16
C CYS A 45 -6.56 -1.49 -12.09
N GLY A 46 -6.45 -0.44 -11.28
CA GLY A 46 -7.40 -0.16 -10.22
C GLY A 46 -6.74 0.27 -8.91
N CYS A 47 -7.45 0.08 -7.80
CA CYS A 47 -6.96 0.40 -6.47
C CYS A 47 -6.43 -0.86 -5.77
N ARG A 48 -5.26 -0.81 -5.13
CA ARG A 48 -4.78 -1.95 -4.33
C ARG A 48 -5.69 -2.25 -3.14
N CYS A 49 -5.98 -3.53 -2.90
CA CYS A 49 -6.90 -3.92 -1.80
C CYS A 49 -6.39 -3.59 -0.40
N THR A 50 -5.07 -3.52 -0.21
CA THR A 50 -4.44 -3.03 1.03
C THR A 50 -4.84 -1.61 1.41
N CYS A 51 -5.38 -0.83 0.49
CA CYS A 51 -5.84 0.54 0.73
C CYS A 51 -7.36 0.68 0.88
N ARG A 52 -8.09 -0.44 0.79
CA ARG A 52 -9.57 -0.49 0.83
C ARG A 52 -10.10 -1.40 1.93
N GLY A 53 -9.27 -1.74 2.91
CA GLY A 53 -9.63 -2.64 4.02
C GLY A 53 -9.56 -4.13 3.69
N GLY A 54 -8.88 -4.48 2.58
CA GLY A 54 -8.49 -5.86 2.26
C GLY A 54 -6.98 -6.07 2.42
N SER A 55 -6.47 -7.12 1.79
CA SER A 55 -5.04 -7.42 1.71
C SER A 55 -4.65 -7.87 0.30
N ASP A 56 -3.38 -8.20 0.09
CA ASP A 56 -2.89 -8.75 -1.17
C ASP A 56 -3.54 -10.12 -1.52
N THR A 57 -4.18 -10.80 -0.56
CA THR A 57 -4.82 -12.11 -0.74
C THR A 57 -6.24 -12.22 -0.18
N ALA A 58 -6.82 -11.13 0.36
CA ALA A 58 -8.17 -11.12 0.93
C ALA A 58 -8.95 -9.88 0.49
N CYS A 59 -10.21 -10.08 0.13
CA CYS A 59 -11.10 -8.97 -0.24
C CYS A 59 -11.61 -8.22 0.98
N PRO A 60 -11.84 -6.90 0.85
CA PRO A 60 -12.53 -6.14 1.89
C PRO A 60 -13.97 -6.63 2.07
N SER A 61 -14.52 -6.40 3.26
CA SER A 61 -15.88 -6.80 3.62
C SER A 61 -16.91 -6.31 2.59
N GLY A 62 -17.84 -7.19 2.23
CA GLY A 62 -18.88 -6.89 1.23
C GLY A 62 -18.43 -7.02 -0.23
N SER A 63 -17.25 -7.58 -0.48
CA SER A 63 -16.78 -7.94 -1.82
C SER A 63 -16.17 -9.34 -1.84
N THR A 64 -16.12 -9.96 -3.02
CA THR A 64 -15.57 -11.30 -3.22
C THR A 64 -14.58 -11.32 -4.37
N PRO A 65 -13.59 -12.24 -4.37
CA PRO A 65 -12.63 -12.33 -5.46
C PRO A 65 -13.33 -12.67 -6.78
N GLY A 66 -13.03 -11.92 -7.82
CA GLY A 66 -13.41 -12.17 -9.21
C GLY A 66 -12.51 -13.21 -9.87
N ARG A 67 -12.53 -13.23 -11.21
CA ARG A 67 -11.63 -14.09 -11.99
C ARG A 67 -10.19 -13.62 -11.81
N ALA A 68 -9.27 -14.58 -11.82
CA ALA A 68 -7.85 -14.30 -11.84
C ALA A 68 -7.37 -13.97 -13.25
N TRP A 69 -6.38 -13.08 -13.32
CA TRP A 69 -5.57 -12.86 -14.51
C TRP A 69 -4.12 -12.68 -14.09
N TRP A 70 -3.22 -12.77 -15.07
CA TRP A 70 -1.79 -12.81 -14.81
C TRP A 70 -1.03 -11.85 -15.71
N SER A 71 0.12 -11.41 -15.22
CA SER A 71 1.12 -10.72 -16.02
C SER A 71 2.52 -11.14 -15.59
N CYS A 72 3.47 -11.13 -16.51
CA CYS A 72 4.87 -11.32 -16.20
C CYS A 72 5.51 -9.97 -15.88
N CYS A 73 5.85 -9.75 -14.62
CA CYS A 73 6.45 -8.52 -14.14
C CYS A 73 7.96 -8.69 -13.92
N ARG A 74 8.74 -7.67 -14.31
CA ARG A 74 10.20 -7.65 -14.16
C ARG A 74 10.60 -6.96 -12.86
N ASP A 75 11.34 -7.67 -12.00
CA ASP A 75 11.90 -7.10 -10.78
C ASP A 75 13.12 -6.19 -11.06
N ALA A 76 13.60 -5.49 -10.04
CA ALA A 76 14.74 -4.58 -10.16
C ALA A 76 16.07 -5.29 -10.52
N SER A 77 16.17 -6.60 -10.30
CA SER A 77 17.31 -7.43 -10.71
C SER A 77 17.17 -7.97 -12.14
N GLY A 78 16.12 -7.58 -12.85
CA GLY A 78 15.86 -7.98 -14.23
C GLY A 78 15.18 -9.33 -14.38
N ARG A 79 14.79 -10.00 -13.30
CA ARG A 79 14.15 -11.32 -13.37
C ARG A 79 12.64 -11.18 -13.54
N LEU A 80 12.03 -12.11 -14.28
CA LEU A 80 10.59 -12.13 -14.50
C LEU A 80 9.88 -13.00 -13.45
N TRP A 81 8.67 -12.58 -13.13
CA TRP A 81 7.80 -13.22 -12.14
C TRP A 81 6.37 -13.23 -12.66
N LEU A 82 5.69 -14.37 -12.52
CA LEU A 82 4.27 -14.49 -12.77
C LEU A 82 3.52 -13.90 -11.58
N VAL A 83 2.81 -12.81 -11.83
CA VAL A 83 1.98 -12.14 -10.83
C VAL A 83 0.51 -12.35 -11.18
N GLN A 84 -0.22 -12.93 -10.25
CA GLN A 84 -1.67 -13.02 -10.30
C GLN A 84 -2.30 -11.75 -9.72
N TYR A 85 -3.35 -11.30 -10.39
CA TYR A 85 -4.25 -10.26 -9.92
C TYR A 85 -5.67 -10.82 -9.84
N ARG A 86 -6.43 -10.36 -8.85
CA ARG A 86 -7.87 -10.65 -8.70
C ARG A 86 -8.60 -9.40 -8.25
N ASP A 87 -9.62 -8.97 -8.96
CA ASP A 87 -10.44 -7.86 -8.52
C ASP A 87 -11.38 -8.36 -7.42
N CYS A 88 -11.52 -7.57 -6.39
CA CYS A 88 -12.57 -7.72 -5.42
C CYS A 88 -13.82 -7.05 -5.96
N CYS A 89 -14.83 -7.86 -6.19
CA CYS A 89 -16.04 -7.51 -6.90
C CYS A 89 -17.21 -7.43 -5.94
N ARG A 90 -18.12 -6.50 -6.21
CA ARG A 90 -19.40 -6.41 -5.51
C ARG A 90 -20.52 -6.17 -6.52
N PRO A 91 -21.76 -6.60 -6.26
CA PRO A 91 -22.89 -6.31 -7.14
C PRO A 91 -23.10 -4.82 -7.34
N LEU A 92 -23.57 -4.39 -8.51
CA LEU A 92 -24.10 -3.04 -8.70
C LEU A 92 -25.14 -2.75 -7.61
N ARG A 93 -24.99 -1.65 -6.86
CA ARG A 93 -25.87 -1.36 -5.73
C ARG A 93 -27.17 -0.72 -6.22
N THR A 94 -28.26 -0.94 -5.49
CA THR A 94 -29.52 -0.24 -5.74
C THR A 94 -29.30 1.28 -5.69
N GLY A 95 -29.69 1.98 -6.75
CA GLY A 95 -29.47 3.43 -6.90
C GLY A 95 -28.21 3.82 -7.66
N GLU A 96 -27.29 2.88 -7.95
CA GLU A 96 -26.19 3.11 -8.88
C GLU A 96 -26.63 2.80 -10.32
N SER A 97 -26.58 3.80 -11.21
CA SER A 97 -26.90 3.61 -12.64
C SER A 97 -25.80 2.91 -13.43
N LYS A 98 -24.56 2.91 -12.91
CA LYS A 98 -23.38 2.25 -13.49
C LYS A 98 -22.35 1.97 -12.40
N CYS A 99 -21.37 1.13 -12.71
CA CYS A 99 -20.25 0.91 -11.81
C CYS A 99 -19.46 2.21 -11.56
N PRO A 100 -19.10 2.51 -10.30
CA PRO A 100 -18.15 3.58 -9.99
C PRO A 100 -16.81 3.32 -10.67
N ASN A 101 -16.04 4.38 -10.92
CA ASN A 101 -14.70 4.21 -11.41
C ASN A 101 -13.86 3.54 -10.30
N PRO A 102 -13.11 2.46 -10.59
CA PRO A 102 -12.31 1.74 -9.58
C PRO A 102 -11.25 2.61 -8.89
N PHE A 103 -10.90 3.76 -9.48
CA PHE A 103 -9.98 4.73 -8.91
C PHE A 103 -10.65 5.73 -7.94
N ASP A 104 -11.98 5.82 -7.90
CA ASP A 104 -12.70 6.82 -7.11
C ASP A 104 -12.50 6.61 -5.61
N GLY A 105 -11.92 7.60 -4.92
CA GLY A 105 -11.58 7.49 -3.50
C GLY A 105 -10.40 6.56 -3.20
N CYS A 106 -9.65 6.13 -4.22
CA CYS A 106 -8.40 5.42 -4.03
C CYS A 106 -7.29 6.44 -3.71
N PRO A 107 -6.47 6.24 -2.68
CA PRO A 107 -5.28 7.07 -2.48
C PRO A 107 -4.40 7.04 -3.73
N SER A 108 -3.79 8.18 -4.09
CA SER A 108 -2.88 8.26 -5.24
C SER A 108 -1.72 7.28 -5.11
N SER A 109 -1.28 7.05 -3.88
CA SER A 109 -0.32 6.02 -3.50
C SER A 109 -0.92 4.61 -3.47
N CYS A 110 -1.97 4.30 -4.21
CA CYS A 110 -2.63 2.99 -4.28
C CYS A 110 -3.32 2.74 -5.63
N ALA A 111 -3.54 3.81 -6.41
CA ALA A 111 -4.16 3.79 -7.71
C ALA A 111 -3.13 3.45 -8.79
N CYS A 112 -3.23 2.24 -9.36
CA CYS A 112 -2.35 1.81 -10.43
C CYS A 112 -3.10 1.87 -11.76
N ALA A 113 -2.76 2.85 -12.60
CA ALA A 113 -3.42 3.10 -13.89
C ALA A 113 -2.47 2.92 -15.09
N ARG A 114 -1.21 2.54 -14.85
CA ARG A 114 -0.21 2.35 -15.92
C ARG A 114 -0.46 1.01 -16.60
N ASN A 115 -0.46 1.00 -17.94
CA ASN A 115 -0.72 -0.19 -18.75
C ASN A 115 -2.05 -0.88 -18.38
N CYS A 116 -3.13 -0.11 -18.37
CA CYS A 116 -4.48 -0.59 -18.12
C CYS A 116 -5.25 -0.82 -19.43
N PRO A 117 -5.20 -2.02 -20.03
CA PRO A 117 -6.00 -2.34 -21.21
C PRO A 117 -7.47 -2.64 -20.86
N GLN A 118 -7.78 -2.95 -19.60
CA GLN A 118 -9.13 -3.29 -19.15
C GLN A 118 -9.37 -2.83 -17.70
N PRO A 119 -10.57 -2.33 -17.39
CA PRO A 119 -10.84 -1.69 -16.10
C PRO A 119 -11.08 -2.68 -14.95
N HIS A 120 -11.53 -3.92 -15.23
CA HIS A 120 -11.72 -4.96 -14.22
C HIS A 120 -12.05 -6.35 -14.80
N TRP A 121 -11.97 -7.38 -13.95
CA TRP A 121 -12.27 -8.79 -14.22
C TRP A 121 -13.41 -9.35 -13.33
N CYS A 122 -14.35 -8.49 -12.98
CA CYS A 122 -15.60 -8.90 -12.33
C CYS A 122 -16.59 -9.55 -13.33
N SER A 123 -17.54 -10.33 -12.81
CA SER A 123 -18.64 -10.88 -13.62
C SER A 123 -19.60 -9.78 -14.07
N SER A 124 -20.46 -10.09 -15.04
CA SER A 124 -21.52 -9.16 -15.48
C SER A 124 -22.40 -8.73 -14.29
N GLY A 125 -22.71 -7.43 -14.21
CA GLY A 125 -23.48 -6.84 -13.11
C GLY A 125 -22.69 -6.60 -11.81
N GLN A 126 -21.38 -6.84 -11.81
CA GLN A 126 -20.50 -6.57 -10.67
C GLN A 126 -19.50 -5.44 -10.99
N CYS A 127 -19.11 -4.72 -9.95
CA CYS A 127 -18.18 -3.60 -9.99
C CYS A 127 -16.92 -3.92 -9.19
N ALA A 128 -15.76 -3.50 -9.70
CA ALA A 128 -14.49 -3.62 -8.98
C ALA A 128 -14.40 -2.61 -7.84
N VAL A 129 -13.91 -3.08 -6.69
CA VAL A 129 -13.64 -2.29 -5.49
C VAL A 129 -12.14 -2.03 -5.35
N CYS A 130 -11.35 -3.08 -5.56
CA CYS A 130 -9.90 -3.08 -5.46
C CYS A 130 -9.33 -4.32 -6.14
N THR A 131 -8.01 -4.41 -6.25
CA THR A 131 -7.30 -5.54 -6.86
C THR A 131 -6.30 -6.13 -5.86
N GLN A 132 -6.39 -7.45 -5.68
CA GLN A 132 -5.42 -8.30 -4.96
C GLN A 132 -4.18 -8.50 -5.83
N THR A 133 -3.04 -8.84 -5.21
CA THR A 133 -1.79 -9.06 -5.95
C THR A 133 -0.99 -10.15 -5.28
N LEU A 134 -0.81 -11.25 -5.99
CA LEU A 134 -0.07 -12.41 -5.50
C LEU A 134 1.05 -12.74 -6.48
N VAL A 135 2.29 -12.78 -5.99
CA VAL A 135 3.42 -13.32 -6.76
C VAL A 135 3.37 -14.84 -6.63
N GLU A 136 3.09 -15.54 -7.72
CA GLU A 136 2.86 -16.99 -7.67
C GLU A 136 4.10 -17.80 -8.04
N ALA A 137 4.81 -17.40 -9.08
CA ALA A 137 5.90 -18.18 -9.65
C ALA A 137 6.87 -17.32 -10.46
N ARG A 138 7.88 -17.97 -11.04
CA ARG A 138 8.68 -17.39 -12.12
C ARG A 138 7.87 -17.40 -13.42
N CYS A 139 8.08 -16.36 -14.21
CA CYS A 139 7.86 -16.36 -15.64
C CYS A 139 9.26 -16.49 -16.28
#